data_AF-A0A356J2N5-F1
#
_entry.id   AF-A0A356J2N5-F1
#
_cell.length_a   1.000
_cell.length_b   1.000
_cell.length_c   1.000
_cell.angle_alpha   90.00
_cell.angle_beta   90.00
_cell.angle_gamma   90.00
#
_symmetry.space_group_name_H-M   'P 1'
#
loop_
_entity.id
_entity.type
_entity.pdbx_description
1 polymer ?
#
loop_
_entity_poly.entity_id
_entity_poly.type
_entity_poly.pdbx_seq_one_letter_code
_entity_poly.pdbx_strand_id
1 'polypeptide(L)'
;MCLTAGAATDGYYWPSWGMALNPWETIRLWEGDRVPGDGGIAYFTGAAAGNITFKSSVELNGLDFGRVQLNGQTPTVTAADGGSLTLTGDRTFLNADGSASSSAGARGPILDLAISGTGQNVFTKHGGATVQANRPFSNFATVAVGGGELVTTGSSGTLFAEGDNATLAVRGGTAKWAPNATGAVEASLPKLAYGAQGGSLAWAAPSGGLATLTAPTLTREGAGATLEIAPSGGTSALGEAEKLKVTTAPDAATSGMLDAGLVVRDRTKASAPLSFLAYDETKGLVPRTTKAWDAAGETDVAVLSETNTLTQSKKVHSLVLDNSATLKVESGATLTVGDGSHPAGVIFNRQVSLGQNKPLTVQGEGTIDFGASPGVLWASTPKQDGWGSNRAIELKTKVTGMGGVTLASRSHEEKGRSGMFFLYPGFCQWKGPTTVSGALVWLQNGATFPAGDLFVMGGSGGGGASVRLSTKYAFEQNVSLSGFGLQAPGASGGDEGGALNFLDGSDGSEFAKAVTL
;
A
#
# COMPACT_ATOMS: atom_id res chain seq x y z
N MET A 1 2.26 22.76 46.52
CA MET A 1 2.77 23.75 45.53
C MET A 1 1.76 23.83 44.41
N CYS A 2 1.08 24.97 44.28
CA CYS A 2 0.26 25.28 43.11
C CYS A 2 1.17 25.43 41.89
N LEU A 3 0.88 24.70 40.81
CA LEU A 3 1.45 25.00 39.50
C LEU A 3 0.35 25.66 38.66
N THR A 4 0.67 26.86 38.21
CA THR A 4 -0.13 27.78 37.41
C THR A 4 -0.57 27.17 36.09
N ALA A 5 -1.87 27.28 35.81
CA ALA A 5 -2.47 27.02 34.52
C ALA A 5 -1.97 28.04 33.49
N GLY A 6 -1.33 27.56 32.42
CA GLY A 6 -1.17 28.29 31.17
C GLY A 6 -2.07 27.63 30.13
N ALA A 7 -3.28 28.14 29.95
CA ALA A 7 -4.06 27.85 28.76
C ALA A 7 -3.39 28.56 27.59
N ALA A 8 -2.92 27.81 26.61
CA ALA A 8 -2.49 28.38 25.35
C ALA A 8 -3.75 28.69 24.51
N THR A 9 -3.79 29.86 23.89
CA THR A 9 -4.90 30.38 23.06
C THR A 9 -5.19 29.54 21.81
N ASP A 10 -4.42 28.50 21.56
CA ASP A 10 -4.51 27.52 20.47
C ASP A 10 -5.07 26.14 20.91
N GLY A 11 -5.40 25.97 22.20
CA GLY A 11 -6.21 24.83 22.66
C GLY A 11 -5.48 23.51 22.94
N TYR A 12 -4.16 23.50 23.15
CA TYR A 12 -3.40 22.28 23.45
C TYR A 12 -3.11 22.07 24.95
N TYR A 13 -3.22 20.83 25.43
CA TYR A 13 -2.76 20.41 26.76
C TYR A 13 -1.96 19.09 26.67
N TRP A 14 -0.86 18.98 27.45
CA TRP A 14 0.06 17.85 27.42
C TRP A 14 0.13 17.16 28.80
N PRO A 15 -0.23 15.87 28.93
CA PRO A 15 0.13 15.10 30.12
C PRO A 15 1.52 14.44 29.97
N SER A 16 2.37 14.58 30.98
CA SER A 16 3.70 13.96 31.04
C SER A 16 3.64 12.47 31.41
N TRP A 17 4.67 11.73 31.01
CA TRP A 17 4.77 10.27 31.06
C TRP A 17 4.90 9.74 32.49
N GLY A 18 4.07 8.75 32.86
CA GLY A 18 4.27 7.96 34.09
C GLY A 18 3.04 7.57 34.91
N MET A 19 1.81 7.87 34.47
CA MET A 19 0.61 7.50 35.25
C MET A 19 -0.27 6.48 34.53
N ALA A 20 -0.57 5.38 35.23
CA ALA A 20 -1.68 4.49 34.88
C ALA A 20 -2.97 5.30 35.04
N LEU A 21 -3.56 5.72 33.93
CA LEU A 21 -4.87 6.37 33.94
C LEU A 21 -5.95 5.29 34.04
N ASN A 22 -6.55 5.17 35.23
CA ASN A 22 -7.79 4.46 35.53
C ASN A 22 -8.52 5.26 36.62
N PRO A 23 -9.86 5.31 36.68
CA PRO A 23 -10.87 5.34 35.62
C PRO A 23 -11.24 6.81 35.28
N TRP A 24 -11.81 7.05 34.10
CA TRP A 24 -12.85 8.01 33.67
C TRP A 24 -13.22 9.32 34.42
N GLU A 25 -12.70 9.64 35.60
CA GLU A 25 -12.90 10.90 36.32
C GLU A 25 -11.94 12.01 35.88
N THR A 26 -10.93 11.67 35.06
CA THR A 26 -9.88 12.60 34.60
C THR A 26 -9.98 13.01 33.14
N ILE A 27 -11.01 12.56 32.41
CA ILE A 27 -11.38 13.21 31.15
C ILE A 27 -12.07 14.51 31.55
N ARG A 28 -11.32 15.61 31.58
CA ARG A 28 -11.94 16.92 31.43
C ARG A 28 -12.54 16.93 30.03
N LEU A 29 -13.84 16.64 29.94
CA LEU A 29 -14.65 17.33 28.96
C LEU A 29 -14.34 18.81 29.16
N TRP A 30 -13.75 19.42 28.14
CA TRP A 30 -13.91 20.82 27.77
C TRP A 30 -14.56 21.64 28.89
N GLU A 31 -13.78 22.45 29.62
CA GLU A 31 -14.35 23.30 30.67
C GLU A 31 -15.56 24.07 30.11
N GLY A 32 -16.76 23.65 30.49
CA GLY A 32 -18.03 24.25 30.09
C GLY A 32 -18.48 23.95 28.65
N ASP A 33 -19.07 22.77 28.41
CA ASP A 33 -20.06 22.51 27.34
C ASP A 33 -19.69 22.93 25.90
N ARG A 34 -18.41 23.04 25.54
CA ARG A 34 -18.02 23.41 24.17
C ARG A 34 -16.90 22.52 23.65
N VAL A 35 -17.27 21.64 22.71
CA VAL A 35 -16.40 21.13 21.64
C VAL A 35 -15.49 22.29 21.16
N PRO A 36 -14.20 22.07 20.87
CA PRO A 36 -13.33 23.09 20.30
C PRO A 36 -14.10 23.62 19.10
N GLY A 37 -14.40 24.93 19.11
CA GLY A 37 -15.44 25.52 18.26
C GLY A 37 -15.43 25.00 16.83
N ASP A 38 -16.61 24.83 16.24
CA ASP A 38 -16.88 24.42 14.85
C ASP A 38 -15.69 23.78 14.13
N GLY A 39 -15.53 22.46 14.31
CA GLY A 39 -14.56 21.66 13.54
C GLY A 39 -13.17 21.47 14.18
N GLY A 40 -13.02 21.36 15.50
CA GLY A 40 -11.73 20.96 16.08
C GLY A 40 -11.36 19.48 15.84
N ILE A 41 -10.14 19.08 16.21
CA ILE A 41 -9.65 17.69 16.17
C ILE A 41 -9.70 17.09 17.58
N ALA A 42 -10.25 15.88 17.72
CA ALA A 42 -10.18 15.14 18.98
C ALA A 42 -8.88 14.33 19.06
N TYR A 43 -8.05 14.63 20.05
CA TYR A 43 -6.78 13.94 20.31
C TYR A 43 -6.91 12.98 21.50
N PHE A 44 -6.45 11.74 21.33
CA PHE A 44 -6.42 10.74 22.38
C PHE A 44 -4.96 10.41 22.74
N THR A 45 -4.57 10.69 23.98
CA THR A 45 -3.22 10.46 24.50
C THR A 45 -3.23 9.48 25.67
N GLY A 46 -2.30 8.51 25.71
CA GLY A 46 -2.12 7.60 26.86
C GLY A 46 -1.77 6.16 26.47
N ALA A 47 -1.40 5.33 27.46
CA ALA A 47 -1.06 3.91 27.27
C ALA A 47 -2.30 2.97 27.29
N ALA A 48 -3.48 3.48 27.61
CA ALA A 48 -4.75 2.78 27.48
C ALA A 48 -5.87 3.82 27.52
N ALA A 49 -6.91 3.65 26.71
CA ALA A 49 -8.15 4.41 26.82
C ALA A 49 -9.32 3.43 26.98
N GLY A 50 -10.34 3.78 27.78
CA GLY A 50 -11.60 3.02 27.82
C GLY A 50 -12.41 3.23 26.54
N ASN A 51 -13.65 2.69 26.50
CA ASN A 51 -14.65 3.06 25.48
C ASN A 51 -14.81 4.59 25.40
N ILE A 52 -15.24 5.13 24.27
CA ILE A 52 -15.67 6.54 24.15
C ILE A 52 -17.13 6.51 23.76
N THR A 53 -18.00 7.00 24.63
CA THR A 53 -19.43 7.11 24.29
C THR A 53 -19.79 8.55 23.95
N PHE A 54 -20.18 8.78 22.70
CA PHE A 54 -20.75 10.05 22.27
C PHE A 54 -22.22 10.10 22.71
N LYS A 55 -22.52 10.82 23.80
CA LYS A 55 -23.90 10.93 24.34
C LYS A 55 -24.86 11.72 23.44
N SER A 56 -24.34 12.50 22.51
CA SER A 56 -25.05 13.38 21.58
C SER A 56 -24.22 13.56 20.31
N SER A 57 -24.82 14.09 19.25
CA SER A 57 -24.11 14.35 18.00
C SER A 57 -23.00 15.39 18.18
N VAL A 58 -21.85 15.16 17.55
CA VAL A 58 -20.66 16.04 17.61
C VAL A 58 -20.16 16.35 16.20
N GLU A 59 -19.63 17.57 16.00
CA GLU A 59 -18.96 17.99 14.78
C GLU A 59 -17.45 18.17 15.01
N LEU A 60 -16.60 17.55 14.18
CA LEU A 60 -15.13 17.61 14.27
C LEU A 60 -14.48 17.71 12.87
N ASN A 61 -13.21 18.09 12.80
CA ASN A 61 -12.40 17.94 11.58
C ASN A 61 -11.59 16.65 11.54
N GLY A 62 -11.38 15.98 12.68
CA GLY A 62 -10.64 14.73 12.69
C GLY A 62 -10.55 14.06 14.06
N LEU A 63 -10.06 12.83 14.04
CA LEU A 63 -9.78 12.00 15.20
C LEU A 63 -8.31 11.56 15.16
N ASP A 64 -7.57 11.74 16.25
CA ASP A 64 -6.17 11.30 16.34
C ASP A 64 -5.97 10.43 17.58
N PHE A 65 -5.80 9.13 17.35
CA PHE A 65 -5.53 8.14 18.37
C PHE A 65 -4.03 7.93 18.64
N GLY A 66 -3.15 8.60 17.89
CA GLY A 66 -1.70 8.49 18.02
C GLY A 66 -1.21 7.05 18.21
N ARG A 67 -0.42 6.82 19.27
CA ARG A 67 0.15 5.52 19.66
C ARG A 67 -0.61 4.82 20.79
N VAL A 68 -1.88 5.15 21.04
CA VAL A 68 -2.62 4.58 22.18
C VAL A 68 -2.55 3.05 22.17
N GLN A 69 -2.09 2.49 23.29
CA GLN A 69 -1.83 1.05 23.50
C GLN A 69 -3.15 0.31 23.79
N LEU A 70 -3.35 -0.84 23.15
CA LEU A 70 -4.36 -1.84 23.54
C LEU A 70 -3.61 -2.95 24.29
N ASN A 71 -3.68 -2.95 25.62
CA ASN A 71 -2.81 -3.77 26.46
C ASN A 71 -3.10 -5.29 26.31
N GLY A 72 -2.03 -6.09 26.27
CA GLY A 72 -1.98 -7.40 25.64
C GLY A 72 -2.57 -8.60 26.39
N GLN A 73 -3.70 -8.49 27.12
CA GLN A 73 -4.37 -9.71 27.62
C GLN A 73 -5.90 -9.77 27.54
N THR A 74 -6.63 -8.69 27.27
CA THR A 74 -8.08 -8.75 26.93
C THR A 74 -8.50 -7.42 26.29
N PRO A 75 -9.40 -7.37 25.28
CA PRO A 75 -9.68 -6.13 24.56
C PRO A 75 -10.42 -5.11 25.45
N THR A 76 -9.70 -4.19 26.09
CA THR A 76 -10.24 -2.88 26.48
C THR A 76 -10.22 -2.01 25.23
N VAL A 77 -11.13 -2.32 24.31
CA VAL A 77 -11.36 -1.56 23.07
C VAL A 77 -11.70 -0.12 23.46
N THR A 78 -11.14 0.88 22.80
CA THR A 78 -11.82 2.16 22.72
C THR A 78 -12.92 2.03 21.68
N ALA A 79 -14.06 1.47 22.08
CA ALA A 79 -15.24 1.47 21.22
C ALA A 79 -15.76 2.90 21.21
N ALA A 80 -15.73 3.56 20.06
CA ALA A 80 -16.50 4.77 19.88
C ALA A 80 -17.96 4.34 19.62
N ASP A 81 -18.86 4.55 20.58
CA ASP A 81 -20.27 4.13 20.54
C ASP A 81 -21.22 5.29 20.89
N GLY A 82 -22.53 5.12 20.65
CA GLY A 82 -23.55 6.12 20.99
C GLY A 82 -24.11 6.88 19.78
N GLY A 83 -24.23 8.21 19.89
CA GLY A 83 -24.81 9.11 18.88
C GLY A 83 -24.05 9.17 17.55
N SER A 84 -24.29 10.20 16.73
CA SER A 84 -23.62 10.37 15.44
C SER A 84 -22.41 11.32 15.51
N LEU A 85 -21.39 11.04 14.70
CA LEU A 85 -20.26 11.96 14.48
C LEU A 85 -20.35 12.53 13.07
N THR A 86 -20.30 13.85 12.95
CA THR A 86 -20.18 14.55 11.67
C THR A 86 -18.78 15.12 11.54
N LEU A 87 -18.10 14.83 10.42
CA LEU A 87 -16.81 15.41 10.12
C LEU A 87 -16.99 16.51 9.06
N THR A 88 -16.68 17.76 9.40
CA THR A 88 -17.14 18.93 8.63
C THR A 88 -16.09 19.60 7.74
N GLY A 89 -14.81 19.43 8.03
CA GLY A 89 -13.71 19.98 7.22
C GLY A 89 -13.59 19.35 5.83
N ASP A 90 -12.94 20.06 4.89
CA ASP A 90 -12.72 19.60 3.51
C ASP A 90 -11.86 18.33 3.45
N ARG A 91 -10.89 18.22 4.36
CA ARG A 91 -9.98 17.08 4.52
C ARG A 91 -10.02 16.59 5.95
N THR A 92 -10.89 15.63 6.18
CA THR A 92 -11.08 15.02 7.50
C THR A 92 -10.24 13.75 7.60
N PHE A 93 -9.91 13.36 8.83
CA PHE A 93 -9.03 12.22 9.02
C PHE A 93 -9.30 11.44 10.29
N LEU A 94 -8.84 10.20 10.27
CA LEU A 94 -8.57 9.41 11.46
C LEU A 94 -7.12 8.97 11.43
N ASN A 95 -6.32 9.37 12.42
CA ASN A 95 -4.96 8.88 12.60
C ASN A 95 -4.91 7.81 13.70
N ALA A 96 -4.26 6.68 13.42
CA ALA A 96 -3.99 5.65 14.41
C ALA A 96 -2.70 4.91 14.04
N ASP A 97 -1.65 5.09 14.83
CA ASP A 97 -0.36 4.41 14.65
C ASP A 97 -0.30 3.10 15.43
N GLY A 98 -0.93 3.06 16.60
CA GLY A 98 -0.86 1.96 17.55
C GLY A 98 0.58 1.74 18.08
N SER A 99 0.76 0.80 19.01
CA SER A 99 2.08 0.46 19.54
C SER A 99 2.52 -0.93 19.07
N ALA A 100 3.72 -1.04 18.51
CA ALA A 100 4.28 -2.27 17.96
C ALA A 100 4.92 -3.20 19.02
N SER A 101 4.29 -3.40 20.18
CA SER A 101 4.86 -4.24 21.25
C SER A 101 4.68 -5.75 21.04
N SER A 102 4.01 -6.19 19.96
CA SER A 102 3.81 -7.61 19.69
C SER A 102 3.81 -7.96 18.20
N SER A 103 4.17 -9.22 17.90
CA SER A 103 4.12 -9.86 16.58
C SER A 103 2.72 -9.91 15.96
N ALA A 104 1.67 -9.50 16.68
CA ALA A 104 0.29 -9.44 16.22
C ALA A 104 -0.08 -8.13 15.48
N GLY A 105 0.89 -7.23 15.28
CA GLY A 105 0.71 -5.95 14.59
C GLY A 105 0.08 -4.87 15.46
N ALA A 106 0.33 -3.60 15.11
CA ALA A 106 -0.27 -2.45 15.79
C ALA A 106 -1.80 -2.43 15.55
N ARG A 107 -2.58 -2.51 16.64
CA ARG A 107 -4.05 -2.44 16.63
C ARG A 107 -4.51 -1.05 17.09
N GLY A 108 -5.57 -0.54 16.46
CA GLY A 108 -6.20 0.75 16.72
C GLY A 108 -7.67 0.59 17.16
N PRO A 109 -8.46 1.68 17.15
CA PRO A 109 -9.83 1.69 17.67
C PRO A 109 -10.83 0.84 16.85
N ILE A 110 -11.94 0.48 17.51
CA ILE A 110 -13.15 -0.01 16.86
C ILE A 110 -14.16 1.13 16.86
N LEU A 111 -14.65 1.49 15.68
CA LEU A 111 -15.64 2.53 15.47
C LEU A 111 -17.01 1.85 15.30
N ASP A 112 -17.86 2.01 16.31
CA ASP A 112 -19.21 1.44 16.35
C ASP A 112 -20.28 2.53 16.47
N LEU A 113 -20.07 3.62 15.73
CA LEU A 113 -20.97 4.77 15.63
C LEU A 113 -21.21 5.17 14.17
N ALA A 114 -22.27 5.93 13.92
CA ALA A 114 -22.48 6.52 12.60
C ALA A 114 -21.50 7.69 12.41
N ILE A 115 -20.65 7.61 11.38
CA ILE A 115 -19.74 8.70 10.98
C ILE A 115 -20.19 9.22 9.62
N SER A 116 -20.44 10.52 9.54
CA SER A 116 -20.92 11.19 8.33
C SER A 116 -20.05 12.40 7.96
N GLY A 117 -19.94 12.70 6.67
CA GLY A 117 -19.34 13.93 6.16
C GLY A 117 -20.37 14.98 5.77
N THR A 118 -19.93 15.94 4.94
CA THR A 118 -20.73 17.05 4.42
C THR A 118 -21.12 16.87 2.94
N GLY A 119 -20.78 15.73 2.35
CA GLY A 119 -21.09 15.31 0.99
C GLY A 119 -19.96 15.57 -0.01
N GLN A 120 -19.13 16.59 0.20
CA GLN A 120 -18.01 16.93 -0.70
C GLN A 120 -16.64 16.61 -0.11
N ASN A 121 -16.57 16.42 1.19
CA ASN A 121 -15.30 16.26 1.88
C ASN A 121 -14.71 14.85 1.70
N VAL A 122 -13.40 14.79 1.92
CA VAL A 122 -12.61 13.57 1.91
C VAL A 122 -12.35 13.15 3.35
N PHE A 123 -12.61 11.89 3.67
CA PHE A 123 -12.14 11.23 4.88
C PHE A 123 -10.89 10.43 4.56
N THR A 124 -9.82 10.54 5.35
CA THR A 124 -8.61 9.73 5.18
C THR A 124 -8.21 9.00 6.46
N LYS A 125 -8.05 7.69 6.37
CA LYS A 125 -7.40 6.88 7.40
C LYS A 125 -5.87 7.05 7.29
N HIS A 126 -5.23 7.56 8.34
CA HIS A 126 -3.78 7.63 8.55
C HIS A 126 -3.22 6.69 9.63
N GLY A 127 -1.89 6.62 9.72
CA GLY A 127 -1.19 5.84 10.73
C GLY A 127 -1.15 4.34 10.46
N GLY A 128 -0.25 3.65 11.16
CA GLY A 128 0.08 2.25 10.91
C GLY A 128 -0.87 1.20 11.48
N ALA A 129 -1.80 1.57 12.35
CA ALA A 129 -2.64 0.62 13.05
C ALA A 129 -3.77 0.05 12.18
N THR A 130 -4.28 -1.10 12.59
CA THR A 130 -5.56 -1.65 12.13
C THR A 130 -6.71 -0.95 12.84
N VAL A 131 -7.60 -0.30 12.09
CA VAL A 131 -8.84 0.34 12.58
C VAL A 131 -10.02 -0.47 12.09
N GLN A 132 -10.95 -0.83 12.97
CA GLN A 132 -12.19 -1.52 12.57
C GLN A 132 -13.35 -0.52 12.51
N ALA A 133 -14.05 -0.45 11.39
CA ALA A 133 -15.27 0.31 11.21
C ALA A 133 -16.46 -0.67 11.05
N ASN A 134 -17.33 -0.72 12.06
CA ASN A 134 -18.50 -1.60 12.07
C ASN A 134 -19.65 -1.05 11.21
N ARG A 135 -19.62 0.24 10.90
CA ARG A 135 -20.58 0.91 10.03
C ARG A 135 -19.86 1.59 8.87
N PRO A 136 -20.44 1.62 7.67
CA PRO A 136 -19.89 2.41 6.58
C PRO A 136 -19.97 3.90 6.89
N PHE A 137 -19.01 4.66 6.38
CA PHE A 137 -18.99 6.12 6.43
C PHE A 137 -20.01 6.67 5.43
N SER A 138 -20.79 7.69 5.80
CA SER A 138 -21.82 8.28 4.92
C SER A 138 -21.48 9.71 4.56
N ASN A 139 -22.08 10.24 3.48
CA ASN A 139 -21.92 11.64 3.07
C ASN A 139 -20.46 12.09 2.90
N PHE A 140 -19.58 11.25 2.37
CA PHE A 140 -18.26 11.66 1.91
C PHE A 140 -18.16 11.50 0.39
N ALA A 141 -17.46 12.41 -0.28
CA ALA A 141 -17.10 12.20 -1.68
C ALA A 141 -16.08 11.07 -1.81
N THR A 142 -15.15 10.96 -0.84
CA THR A 142 -14.14 9.91 -0.82
C THR A 142 -13.81 9.48 0.60
N VAL A 143 -13.72 8.16 0.79
CA VAL A 143 -13.15 7.51 1.96
C VAL A 143 -11.82 6.89 1.51
N ALA A 144 -10.71 7.46 1.96
CA ALA A 144 -9.38 7.07 1.55
C ALA A 144 -8.67 6.23 2.64
N VAL A 145 -8.03 5.15 2.23
CA VAL A 145 -7.19 4.31 3.10
C VAL A 145 -5.72 4.65 2.84
N GLY A 146 -5.21 5.61 3.62
CA GLY A 146 -3.88 6.21 3.46
C GLY A 146 -2.73 5.47 4.15
N GLY A 147 -3.02 4.62 5.13
CA GLY A 147 -2.02 3.82 5.84
C GLY A 147 -2.65 2.78 6.77
N GLY A 148 -1.86 1.82 7.23
CA GLY A 148 -2.33 0.73 8.08
C GLY A 148 -3.49 -0.05 7.46
N GLU A 149 -4.39 -0.59 8.27
CA GLU A 149 -5.58 -1.30 7.78
C GLU A 149 -6.86 -0.57 8.20
N LEU A 150 -7.83 -0.47 7.29
CA LEU A 150 -9.22 -0.17 7.61
C LEU A 150 -10.03 -1.44 7.38
N VAL A 151 -10.61 -1.98 8.46
CA VAL A 151 -11.29 -3.28 8.48
C VAL A 151 -12.78 -3.08 8.66
N THR A 152 -13.60 -3.83 7.93
CA THR A 152 -15.03 -3.94 8.20
C THR A 152 -15.46 -5.41 8.28
N THR A 153 -16.47 -5.68 9.11
CA THR A 153 -16.92 -7.03 9.44
C THR A 153 -18.37 -7.32 9.05
N GLY A 154 -19.05 -6.33 8.44
CA GLY A 154 -20.41 -6.49 7.93
C GLY A 154 -20.49 -7.65 6.92
N SER A 155 -21.57 -8.44 6.98
CA SER A 155 -21.75 -9.61 6.11
C SER A 155 -22.52 -9.31 4.81
N SER A 156 -23.09 -8.11 4.69
CA SER A 156 -23.87 -7.67 3.53
C SER A 156 -23.95 -6.15 3.44
N GLY A 157 -24.61 -5.63 2.40
CA GLY A 157 -24.82 -4.19 2.20
C GLY A 157 -23.61 -3.49 1.60
N THR A 158 -23.55 -2.17 1.75
CA THR A 158 -22.41 -1.37 1.27
C THR A 158 -21.35 -1.24 2.37
N LEU A 159 -20.11 -1.57 2.01
CA LEU A 159 -18.96 -1.54 2.90
C LEU A 159 -18.17 -0.23 2.74
N PHE A 160 -17.51 0.19 3.80
CA PHE A 160 -16.63 1.37 3.88
C PHE A 160 -17.30 2.72 3.61
N ALA A 161 -17.99 2.93 2.49
CA ALA A 161 -18.63 4.21 2.21
C ALA A 161 -19.99 4.02 1.55
N GLU A 162 -21.00 4.71 2.07
CA GLU A 162 -22.35 4.76 1.52
C GLU A 162 -22.58 6.05 0.71
N GLY A 163 -23.42 5.93 -0.33
CA GLY A 163 -23.84 7.01 -1.21
C GLY A 163 -23.48 6.76 -2.68
N ASP A 164 -24.37 7.14 -3.58
CA ASP A 164 -24.29 6.83 -5.02
C ASP A 164 -23.02 7.36 -5.71
N ASN A 165 -22.41 8.40 -5.14
CA ASN A 165 -21.20 9.04 -5.65
C ASN A 165 -19.97 8.85 -4.76
N ALA A 166 -20.07 8.06 -3.69
CA ALA A 166 -18.94 7.79 -2.82
C ALA A 166 -17.85 7.00 -3.56
N THR A 167 -16.60 7.25 -3.17
CA THR A 167 -15.42 6.52 -3.66
C THR A 167 -14.63 5.94 -2.48
N LEU A 168 -14.27 4.67 -2.56
CA LEU A 168 -13.23 4.08 -1.71
C LEU A 168 -11.90 4.19 -2.44
N ALA A 169 -10.98 5.01 -1.92
CA ALA A 169 -9.67 5.23 -2.51
C ALA A 169 -8.58 4.53 -1.70
N VAL A 170 -7.89 3.55 -2.27
CA VAL A 170 -6.78 2.84 -1.62
C VAL A 170 -5.46 3.54 -1.97
N ARG A 171 -4.85 4.20 -0.98
CA ARG A 171 -3.71 5.12 -1.16
C ARG A 171 -2.61 4.93 -0.10
N GLY A 172 -2.12 3.71 0.01
CA GLY A 172 -0.95 3.35 0.83
C GLY A 172 -1.28 2.46 2.03
N GLY A 173 -2.56 2.27 2.34
CA GLY A 173 -3.00 1.28 3.33
C GLY A 173 -3.72 0.07 2.72
N THR A 174 -4.35 -0.71 3.58
CA THR A 174 -5.14 -1.89 3.22
C THR A 174 -6.61 -1.69 3.57
N ALA A 175 -7.48 -1.72 2.58
CA ALA A 175 -8.91 -1.90 2.81
C ALA A 175 -9.18 -3.40 3.01
N LYS A 176 -9.75 -3.80 4.14
CA LYS A 176 -9.95 -5.21 4.49
C LYS A 176 -11.40 -5.52 4.84
N TRP A 177 -11.95 -6.53 4.19
CA TRP A 177 -13.25 -7.09 4.55
C TRP A 177 -13.09 -8.44 5.25
N ALA A 178 -13.57 -8.55 6.48
CA ALA A 178 -13.51 -9.76 7.30
C ALA A 178 -14.93 -10.10 7.80
N PRO A 179 -15.81 -10.63 6.95
CA PRO A 179 -17.22 -10.84 7.27
C PRO A 179 -17.37 -11.74 8.50
N ASN A 180 -18.11 -11.29 9.50
CA ASN A 180 -18.45 -12.10 10.66
C ASN A 180 -19.74 -12.89 10.39
N ALA A 181 -19.65 -13.89 9.52
CA ALA A 181 -20.75 -14.76 9.14
C ALA A 181 -20.26 -16.17 8.83
N THR A 182 -21.20 -17.10 8.61
CA THR A 182 -20.95 -18.43 8.08
C THR A 182 -21.65 -18.58 6.73
N GLY A 183 -21.11 -19.42 5.84
CA GLY A 183 -21.69 -19.62 4.50
C GLY A 183 -21.38 -18.49 3.52
N ALA A 184 -22.19 -18.39 2.47
CA ALA A 184 -21.99 -17.40 1.41
C ALA A 184 -22.38 -15.99 1.85
N VAL A 185 -21.53 -15.01 1.55
CA VAL A 185 -21.74 -13.59 1.82
C VAL A 185 -21.52 -12.75 0.57
N GLU A 186 -22.35 -11.73 0.42
CA GLU A 186 -22.28 -10.79 -0.69
C GLU A 186 -22.40 -9.37 -0.17
N ALA A 187 -21.47 -8.51 -0.59
CA ALA A 187 -21.45 -7.11 -0.21
C ALA A 187 -21.03 -6.24 -1.40
N SER A 188 -21.33 -4.95 -1.30
CA SER A 188 -20.98 -3.94 -2.30
C SER A 188 -19.91 -3.00 -1.77
N LEU A 189 -19.05 -2.54 -2.67
CA LEU A 189 -18.16 -1.42 -2.45
C LEU A 189 -18.74 -0.19 -3.18
N PRO A 190 -18.43 1.03 -2.72
CA PRO A 190 -18.55 2.22 -3.55
C PRO A 190 -17.63 2.13 -4.79
N LYS A 191 -17.57 3.20 -5.60
CA LYS A 191 -16.58 3.29 -6.69
C LYS A 191 -15.19 3.04 -6.11
N LEU A 192 -14.42 2.13 -6.70
CA LEU A 192 -13.10 1.76 -6.20
C LEU A 192 -12.02 2.50 -6.99
N ALA A 193 -11.08 3.12 -6.29
CA ALA A 193 -9.95 3.82 -6.88
C ALA A 193 -8.62 3.45 -6.18
N TYR A 194 -7.51 3.53 -6.91
CA TYR A 194 -6.17 3.29 -6.35
C TYR A 194 -5.14 4.27 -6.93
N GLY A 195 -4.23 4.74 -6.08
CA GLY A 195 -3.29 5.82 -6.41
C GLY A 195 -1.81 5.44 -6.32
N ALA A 196 -0.93 6.42 -6.60
CA ALA A 196 0.53 6.25 -6.66
C ALA A 196 1.17 5.83 -5.33
N GLN A 197 0.56 6.17 -4.18
CA GLN A 197 0.98 5.67 -2.86
C GLN A 197 0.84 4.14 -2.74
N GLY A 198 0.11 3.52 -3.67
CA GLY A 198 -0.12 2.09 -3.67
C GLY A 198 -1.21 1.67 -2.69
N GLY A 199 -1.11 0.45 -2.18
CA GLY A 199 -2.01 -0.14 -1.18
C GLY A 199 -2.53 -1.51 -1.60
N SER A 200 -3.46 -2.04 -0.79
CA SER A 200 -4.00 -3.39 -0.93
C SER A 200 -5.50 -3.45 -0.66
N LEU A 201 -6.20 -4.36 -1.33
CA LEU A 201 -7.57 -4.77 -1.01
C LEU A 201 -7.55 -6.24 -0.61
N ALA A 202 -7.98 -6.54 0.62
CA ALA A 202 -7.96 -7.88 1.18
C ALA A 202 -9.35 -8.32 1.65
N TRP A 203 -9.69 -9.59 1.45
CA TRP A 203 -10.90 -10.15 2.04
C TRP A 203 -10.79 -11.65 2.26
N ALA A 204 -11.67 -12.17 3.11
CA ALA A 204 -11.73 -13.58 3.43
C ALA A 204 -13.13 -14.15 3.18
N ALA A 205 -13.22 -15.27 2.46
CA ALA A 205 -14.42 -16.09 2.48
C ALA A 205 -14.64 -16.69 3.88
N PRO A 206 -15.88 -16.66 4.41
CA PRO A 206 -16.22 -17.44 5.59
C PRO A 206 -15.90 -18.92 5.42
N SER A 207 -15.65 -19.63 6.52
CA SER A 207 -15.38 -21.07 6.50
C SER A 207 -16.48 -21.83 5.74
N GLY A 208 -16.09 -22.60 4.71
CA GLY A 208 -17.00 -23.36 3.85
C GLY A 208 -17.93 -22.52 2.96
N GLY A 209 -17.69 -21.21 2.87
CA GLY A 209 -18.53 -20.25 2.16
C GLY A 209 -17.89 -19.61 0.93
N LEU A 210 -18.62 -18.67 0.35
CA LEU A 210 -18.17 -17.78 -0.73
C LEU A 210 -18.20 -16.34 -0.21
N ALA A 211 -17.30 -15.49 -0.69
CA ALA A 211 -17.37 -14.04 -0.47
C ALA A 211 -17.32 -13.30 -1.80
N THR A 212 -18.41 -12.59 -2.12
CA THR A 212 -18.52 -11.76 -3.32
C THR A 212 -18.54 -10.28 -2.93
N LEU A 213 -17.56 -9.53 -3.43
CA LEU A 213 -17.58 -8.07 -3.47
C LEU A 213 -18.01 -7.60 -4.85
N THR A 214 -18.87 -6.59 -4.91
CA THR A 214 -19.21 -5.90 -6.17
C THR A 214 -18.90 -4.41 -6.06
N ALA A 215 -18.13 -3.88 -7.00
CA ALA A 215 -17.87 -2.44 -7.13
C ALA A 215 -18.46 -1.91 -8.46
N PRO A 216 -18.98 -0.68 -8.53
CA PRO A 216 -19.46 -0.10 -9.80
C PRO A 216 -18.35 0.04 -10.84
N THR A 217 -17.18 0.51 -10.40
CA THR A 217 -16.01 0.82 -11.22
C THR A 217 -14.73 0.53 -10.45
N LEU A 218 -13.66 0.21 -11.16
CA LEU A 218 -12.29 0.13 -10.63
C LEU A 218 -11.41 1.08 -11.45
N THR A 219 -10.92 2.16 -10.82
CA THR A 219 -10.25 3.26 -11.52
C THR A 219 -8.82 3.46 -11.03
N ARG A 220 -7.90 3.62 -11.97
CA ARG A 220 -6.51 3.98 -11.72
C ARG A 220 -6.35 5.49 -11.62
N GLU A 221 -5.79 6.00 -10.53
CA GLU A 221 -5.57 7.43 -10.29
C GLU A 221 -4.19 7.87 -10.81
N GLY A 222 -4.04 7.93 -12.13
CA GLY A 222 -2.84 8.48 -12.78
C GLY A 222 -1.63 7.54 -12.84
N ALA A 223 -0.48 8.09 -13.24
CA ALA A 223 0.76 7.35 -13.41
C ALA A 223 1.30 6.82 -12.08
N GLY A 224 1.94 5.65 -12.09
CA GLY A 224 2.53 5.04 -10.90
C GLY A 224 1.55 4.40 -9.91
N ALA A 225 0.24 4.50 -10.17
CA ALA A 225 -0.78 3.89 -9.34
C ALA A 225 -0.71 2.36 -9.37
N THR A 226 -0.72 1.75 -8.17
CA THR A 226 -0.60 0.30 -8.00
C THR A 226 -1.55 -0.24 -6.92
N LEU A 227 -2.12 -1.42 -7.14
CA LEU A 227 -3.02 -2.07 -6.17
C LEU A 227 -2.71 -3.56 -6.11
N GLU A 228 -2.55 -4.07 -4.88
CA GLU A 228 -2.48 -5.50 -4.62
C GLU A 228 -3.85 -6.04 -4.19
N ILE A 229 -4.31 -7.07 -4.89
CA ILE A 229 -5.46 -7.89 -4.54
C ILE A 229 -4.96 -9.06 -3.68
N ALA A 230 -5.47 -9.15 -2.45
CA ALA A 230 -5.00 -10.10 -1.44
C ALA A 230 -6.15 -10.95 -0.88
N PRO A 231 -6.72 -11.87 -1.69
CA PRO A 231 -7.70 -12.86 -1.24
C PRO A 231 -7.05 -13.80 -0.21
N SER A 232 -7.78 -14.17 0.84
CA SER A 232 -7.22 -14.98 1.93
C SER A 232 -6.87 -16.40 1.50
N GLY A 233 -7.63 -16.96 0.56
CA GLY A 233 -7.39 -18.28 -0.04
C GLY A 233 -6.37 -18.28 -1.18
N GLY A 234 -5.70 -17.15 -1.42
CA GLY A 234 -4.66 -17.02 -2.44
C GLY A 234 -5.22 -16.99 -3.87
N THR A 235 -4.34 -17.20 -4.85
CA THR A 235 -4.69 -17.05 -6.27
C THR A 235 -5.74 -18.05 -6.74
N SER A 236 -5.77 -19.26 -6.14
CA SER A 236 -6.77 -20.29 -6.46
C SER A 236 -8.17 -19.98 -5.96
N ALA A 237 -8.31 -19.13 -4.93
CA ALA A 237 -9.62 -18.73 -4.42
C ALA A 237 -10.21 -17.56 -5.22
N LEU A 238 -9.36 -16.74 -5.85
CA LEU A 238 -9.78 -15.56 -6.60
C LEU A 238 -10.63 -15.93 -7.82
N GLY A 239 -11.86 -15.44 -7.85
CA GLY A 239 -12.85 -15.74 -8.90
C GLY A 239 -13.67 -17.01 -8.63
N GLU A 240 -13.27 -17.80 -7.63
CA GLU A 240 -13.97 -19.01 -7.18
C GLU A 240 -14.67 -18.75 -5.85
N ALA A 241 -13.97 -18.97 -4.73
CA ALA A 241 -14.52 -18.75 -3.39
C ALA A 241 -14.53 -17.28 -2.97
N GLU A 242 -13.63 -16.47 -3.55
CA GLU A 242 -13.40 -15.07 -3.20
C GLU A 242 -13.47 -14.23 -4.48
N LYS A 243 -14.55 -13.48 -4.67
CA LYS A 243 -14.83 -12.76 -5.92
C LYS A 243 -14.80 -11.25 -5.71
N LEU A 244 -14.19 -10.54 -6.65
CA LEU A 244 -14.38 -9.09 -6.82
C LEU A 244 -14.92 -8.84 -8.23
N LYS A 245 -16.20 -8.50 -8.31
CA LYS A 245 -16.89 -8.15 -9.55
C LYS A 245 -16.92 -6.64 -9.73
N VAL A 246 -16.77 -6.19 -10.97
CA VAL A 246 -16.88 -4.78 -11.33
C VAL A 246 -17.99 -4.61 -12.36
N THR A 247 -19.01 -3.82 -12.05
CA THR A 247 -20.20 -3.69 -12.91
C THR A 247 -19.82 -3.16 -14.29
N THR A 248 -18.95 -2.15 -14.34
CA THR A 248 -18.30 -1.71 -15.57
C THR A 248 -16.98 -2.45 -15.70
N ALA A 249 -16.85 -3.31 -16.71
CA ALA A 249 -15.64 -4.10 -16.92
C ALA A 249 -14.40 -3.17 -16.93
N PRO A 250 -13.34 -3.50 -16.16
CA PRO A 250 -12.12 -2.72 -16.18
C PRO A 250 -11.47 -2.74 -17.57
N ASP A 251 -10.80 -1.66 -17.92
CA ASP A 251 -10.04 -1.58 -19.16
C ASP A 251 -8.96 -2.66 -19.22
N ALA A 252 -8.83 -3.29 -20.39
CA ALA A 252 -7.98 -4.45 -20.61
C ALA A 252 -7.28 -4.33 -21.95
N ALA A 253 -6.01 -4.73 -21.97
CA ALA A 253 -5.26 -4.83 -23.21
C ALA A 253 -5.87 -5.88 -24.16
N THR A 254 -5.48 -5.85 -25.43
CA THR A 254 -5.90 -6.88 -26.41
C THR A 254 -5.46 -8.29 -25.98
N SER A 255 -4.43 -8.39 -25.13
CA SER A 255 -4.00 -9.61 -24.45
C SER A 255 -5.02 -10.16 -23.45
N GLY A 256 -6.09 -9.42 -23.11
CA GLY A 256 -7.01 -9.69 -22.01
C GLY A 256 -6.41 -9.48 -20.61
N MET A 257 -5.18 -8.95 -20.52
CA MET A 257 -4.56 -8.56 -19.26
C MET A 257 -5.08 -7.19 -18.83
N LEU A 258 -5.37 -7.04 -17.54
CA LEU A 258 -5.63 -5.74 -16.93
C LEU A 258 -4.32 -4.96 -16.73
N ASP A 259 -4.43 -3.70 -16.33
CA ASP A 259 -3.31 -2.81 -16.00
C ASP A 259 -2.24 -3.51 -15.14
N ALA A 260 -0.95 -3.43 -15.54
CA ALA A 260 0.15 -4.06 -14.83
C ALA A 260 0.40 -3.51 -13.40
N GLY A 261 -0.19 -2.36 -13.05
CA GLY A 261 -0.25 -1.85 -11.69
C GLY A 261 -1.22 -2.60 -10.79
N LEU A 262 -2.06 -3.50 -11.33
CA LEU A 262 -3.01 -4.33 -10.59
C LEU A 262 -2.53 -5.78 -10.58
N VAL A 263 -2.22 -6.31 -9.40
CA VAL A 263 -1.71 -7.70 -9.23
C VAL A 263 -2.46 -8.43 -8.12
N VAL A 264 -2.50 -9.76 -8.19
CA VAL A 264 -2.93 -10.62 -7.07
C VAL A 264 -1.72 -11.24 -6.39
N ARG A 265 -1.76 -11.35 -5.06
CA ARG A 265 -0.77 -12.06 -4.25
C ARG A 265 -1.31 -13.35 -3.69
N ASP A 266 -0.54 -14.43 -3.80
CA ASP A 266 -0.84 -15.70 -3.14
C ASP A 266 -0.20 -15.81 -1.75
N ARG A 267 -0.91 -15.32 -0.72
CA ARG A 267 -0.43 -15.38 0.66
C ARG A 267 -0.48 -16.79 1.28
N THR A 268 -1.04 -17.78 0.57
CA THR A 268 -1.04 -19.18 1.04
C THR A 268 0.30 -19.87 0.79
N LYS A 269 1.14 -19.30 -0.07
CA LYS A 269 2.49 -19.81 -0.37
C LYS A 269 3.54 -19.02 0.40
N ALA A 270 4.58 -19.72 0.86
CA ALA A 270 5.67 -19.09 1.61
C ALA A 270 6.41 -17.99 0.82
N SER A 271 6.52 -18.11 -0.50
CA SER A 271 7.12 -17.11 -1.40
C SER A 271 6.23 -15.91 -1.69
N ALA A 272 4.95 -15.97 -1.29
CA ALA A 272 3.92 -14.99 -1.58
C ALA A 272 3.97 -14.44 -3.03
N PRO A 273 3.91 -15.31 -4.04
CA PRO A 273 4.09 -14.92 -5.44
C PRO A 273 2.97 -14.00 -5.90
N LEU A 274 3.30 -13.16 -6.87
CA LEU A 274 2.39 -12.24 -7.54
C LEU A 274 1.97 -12.82 -8.90
N SER A 275 0.81 -12.41 -9.38
CA SER A 275 0.35 -12.69 -10.74
C SER A 275 -0.41 -11.48 -11.30
N PHE A 276 -0.29 -11.27 -12.61
CA PHE A 276 -1.13 -10.32 -13.33
C PHE A 276 -2.59 -10.80 -13.34
N LEU A 277 -3.50 -9.86 -13.58
CA LEU A 277 -4.94 -10.11 -13.51
C LEU A 277 -5.61 -10.00 -14.88
N ALA A 278 -6.72 -10.71 -15.02
CA ALA A 278 -7.71 -10.60 -16.08
C ALA A 278 -9.09 -10.36 -15.46
N TYR A 279 -10.07 -10.03 -16.31
CA TYR A 279 -11.46 -9.91 -15.90
C TYR A 279 -12.33 -10.96 -16.60
N ASP A 280 -13.18 -11.63 -15.83
CA ASP A 280 -14.19 -12.57 -16.28
C ASP A 280 -15.56 -12.09 -15.80
N GLU A 281 -16.57 -12.07 -16.68
CA GLU A 281 -17.89 -11.52 -16.35
C GLU A 281 -18.61 -12.28 -15.23
N THR A 282 -18.36 -13.59 -15.12
CA THR A 282 -19.01 -14.46 -14.13
C THR A 282 -18.23 -14.51 -12.82
N LYS A 283 -16.90 -14.55 -12.90
CA LYS A 283 -15.99 -14.74 -11.76
C LYS A 283 -15.48 -13.42 -11.18
N GLY A 284 -15.49 -12.34 -11.95
CA GLY A 284 -14.87 -11.06 -11.60
C GLY A 284 -13.38 -11.07 -11.94
N LEU A 285 -12.56 -10.45 -11.10
CA LEU A 285 -11.11 -10.54 -11.22
C LEU A 285 -10.63 -12.00 -11.09
N VAL A 286 -9.73 -12.41 -11.95
CA VAL A 286 -9.08 -13.73 -11.95
C VAL A 286 -7.59 -13.62 -12.31
N PRO A 287 -6.72 -14.53 -11.86
CA PRO A 287 -5.33 -14.57 -12.32
C PRO A 287 -5.24 -14.72 -13.84
N ARG A 288 -4.37 -13.94 -14.49
CA ARG A 288 -4.14 -14.04 -15.94
C ARG A 288 -3.40 -15.33 -16.26
N THR A 289 -3.90 -16.09 -17.25
CA THR A 289 -3.19 -17.28 -17.77
C THR A 289 -1.83 -16.89 -18.34
N THR A 290 -0.82 -17.73 -18.14
CA THR A 290 0.54 -17.49 -18.59
C THR A 290 0.98 -18.54 -19.61
N LYS A 291 2.09 -18.25 -20.32
CA LYS A 291 2.77 -19.23 -21.17
C LYS A 291 4.25 -19.34 -20.79
N ALA A 292 4.80 -20.53 -20.95
CA ALA A 292 6.23 -20.74 -20.78
C ALA A 292 7.03 -19.83 -21.73
N TRP A 293 8.19 -19.36 -21.26
CA TRP A 293 9.04 -18.39 -21.96
C TRP A 293 9.25 -18.70 -23.44
N ASP A 294 9.58 -19.94 -23.81
CA ASP A 294 9.87 -20.29 -25.20
C ASP A 294 8.63 -20.29 -26.11
N ALA A 295 7.44 -20.51 -25.54
CA ALA A 295 6.17 -20.55 -26.28
C ALA A 295 5.41 -19.21 -26.29
N ALA A 296 5.82 -18.26 -25.44
CA ALA A 296 5.15 -16.97 -25.32
C ALA A 296 5.48 -16.04 -26.50
N GLY A 297 4.46 -15.38 -27.04
CA GLY A 297 4.55 -14.32 -28.05
C GLY A 297 4.17 -12.93 -27.53
N GLU A 298 3.97 -11.99 -28.45
CA GLU A 298 3.78 -10.55 -28.16
C GLU A 298 2.53 -10.25 -27.31
N THR A 299 1.49 -11.07 -27.37
CA THR A 299 0.25 -10.88 -26.60
C THR A 299 0.23 -11.68 -25.30
N ASP A 300 1.28 -12.43 -24.99
CA ASP A 300 1.30 -13.36 -23.86
C ASP A 300 1.97 -12.75 -22.63
N VAL A 301 1.52 -13.21 -21.45
CA VAL A 301 2.30 -13.11 -20.22
C VAL A 301 3.28 -14.28 -20.21
N ALA A 302 4.56 -13.99 -20.44
CA ALA A 302 5.63 -14.98 -20.45
C ALA A 302 6.09 -15.31 -19.04
N VAL A 303 6.29 -16.59 -18.74
CA VAL A 303 6.88 -17.07 -17.48
C VAL A 303 8.23 -17.68 -17.76
N LEU A 304 9.24 -17.13 -17.10
CA LEU A 304 10.58 -17.69 -17.04
C LEU A 304 10.81 -18.31 -15.66
N SER A 305 10.92 -19.63 -15.59
CA SER A 305 11.07 -20.38 -14.33
C SER A 305 12.51 -20.84 -14.05
N GLU A 306 13.41 -20.68 -15.01
CA GLU A 306 14.81 -21.07 -14.92
C GLU A 306 15.73 -19.98 -15.49
N THR A 307 17.03 -20.06 -15.19
CA THR A 307 17.99 -19.08 -15.72
C THR A 307 18.08 -19.18 -17.23
N ASN A 308 17.95 -18.05 -17.93
CA ASN A 308 17.95 -18.02 -19.40
C ASN A 308 18.69 -16.78 -19.92
N THR A 309 19.14 -16.88 -21.17
CA THR A 309 19.87 -15.83 -21.87
C THR A 309 19.11 -15.47 -23.15
N LEU A 310 18.63 -14.23 -23.23
CA LEU A 310 18.03 -13.68 -24.43
C LEU A 310 19.15 -13.23 -25.40
N THR A 311 19.34 -14.01 -26.45
CA THR A 311 20.35 -13.75 -27.50
C THR A 311 19.77 -13.07 -28.74
N GLN A 312 18.46 -13.15 -28.95
CA GLN A 312 17.73 -12.50 -30.04
C GLN A 312 16.57 -11.69 -29.46
N SER A 313 16.23 -10.55 -30.07
CA SER A 313 15.15 -9.72 -29.57
C SER A 313 13.81 -10.46 -29.52
N LYS A 314 13.05 -10.24 -28.45
CA LYS A 314 11.77 -10.89 -28.19
C LYS A 314 10.76 -9.85 -27.71
N LYS A 315 9.50 -10.06 -28.07
CA LYS A 315 8.37 -9.26 -27.58
C LYS A 315 7.41 -10.12 -26.78
N VAL A 316 6.95 -9.59 -25.67
CA VAL A 316 5.91 -10.17 -24.81
C VAL A 316 5.04 -9.06 -24.25
N HIS A 317 3.83 -9.37 -23.81
CA HIS A 317 2.97 -8.36 -23.22
C HIS A 317 3.43 -8.01 -21.80
N SER A 318 3.73 -9.04 -21.00
CA SER A 318 4.31 -8.92 -19.66
C SER A 318 5.22 -10.12 -19.37
N LEU A 319 6.12 -9.97 -18.39
CA LEU A 319 7.05 -11.02 -17.97
C LEU A 319 6.86 -11.36 -16.49
N VAL A 320 6.93 -12.64 -16.16
CA VAL A 320 7.09 -13.14 -14.79
C VAL A 320 8.39 -13.92 -14.73
N LEU A 321 9.36 -13.45 -13.94
CA LEU A 321 10.50 -14.25 -13.51
C LEU A 321 10.09 -15.00 -12.25
N ASP A 322 9.81 -16.28 -12.39
CA ASP A 322 9.33 -17.13 -11.31
C ASP A 322 10.46 -17.93 -10.66
N ASN A 323 10.24 -18.37 -9.43
CA ASN A 323 11.21 -19.19 -8.67
C ASN A 323 12.64 -18.58 -8.66
N SER A 324 12.76 -17.26 -8.50
CA SER A 324 14.05 -16.56 -8.55
C SER A 324 14.86 -16.79 -9.84
N ALA A 325 14.20 -17.04 -10.97
CA ALA A 325 14.84 -17.17 -12.28
C ALA A 325 15.63 -15.90 -12.64
N THR A 326 16.80 -16.10 -13.26
CA THR A 326 17.69 -15.02 -13.72
C THR A 326 17.56 -14.86 -15.23
N LEU A 327 17.37 -13.64 -15.71
CA LEU A 327 17.40 -13.33 -17.13
C LEU A 327 18.69 -12.57 -17.46
N LYS A 328 19.48 -13.12 -18.39
CA LYS A 328 20.57 -12.39 -19.05
C LYS A 328 20.08 -11.85 -20.39
N VAL A 329 20.28 -10.57 -20.69
CA VAL A 329 20.01 -9.98 -22.00
C VAL A 329 21.33 -9.65 -22.69
N GLU A 330 21.65 -10.35 -23.77
CA GLU A 330 22.93 -10.16 -24.47
C GLU A 330 23.00 -8.81 -25.19
N SER A 331 24.24 -8.39 -25.45
CA SER A 331 24.53 -7.19 -26.24
C SER A 331 23.80 -7.24 -27.59
N GLY A 332 23.10 -6.16 -27.94
CA GLY A 332 22.29 -6.07 -29.17
C GLY A 332 20.90 -6.72 -29.10
N ALA A 333 20.57 -7.49 -28.06
CA ALA A 333 19.23 -8.03 -27.86
C ALA A 333 18.33 -7.07 -27.08
N THR A 334 17.05 -7.03 -27.44
CA THR A 334 16.02 -6.26 -26.73
C THR A 334 14.82 -7.14 -26.36
N LEU A 335 14.46 -7.14 -25.08
CA LEU A 335 13.16 -7.63 -24.62
C LEU A 335 12.17 -6.46 -24.62
N THR A 336 11.24 -6.43 -25.58
CA THR A 336 10.14 -5.47 -25.54
C THR A 336 9.01 -6.02 -24.69
N VAL A 337 8.55 -5.22 -23.73
CA VAL A 337 7.46 -5.56 -22.81
C VAL A 337 6.34 -4.54 -22.96
N GLY A 338 5.16 -5.00 -23.34
CA GLY A 338 3.96 -4.17 -23.47
C GLY A 338 3.45 -4.02 -24.89
N ASP A 339 2.31 -3.34 -25.02
CA ASP A 339 1.62 -3.09 -26.30
C ASP A 339 1.72 -1.62 -26.76
N GLY A 340 2.35 -0.75 -25.96
CA GLY A 340 2.50 0.69 -26.24
C GLY A 340 1.30 1.55 -25.81
N SER A 341 0.25 0.96 -25.24
CA SER A 341 -0.99 1.66 -24.86
C SER A 341 -1.35 1.50 -23.38
N HIS A 342 -1.19 0.30 -22.83
CA HIS A 342 -1.47 0.00 -21.43
C HIS A 342 -0.18 -0.08 -20.61
N PRO A 343 -0.24 0.11 -19.27
CA PRO A 343 0.90 -0.19 -18.41
C PRO A 343 1.35 -1.64 -18.54
N ALA A 344 2.64 -1.82 -18.77
CA ALA A 344 3.28 -3.09 -19.05
C ALA A 344 4.13 -3.53 -17.86
N GLY A 345 4.23 -4.84 -17.61
CA GLY A 345 4.68 -5.34 -16.32
C GLY A 345 5.80 -6.37 -16.38
N VAL A 346 6.70 -6.30 -15.39
CA VAL A 346 7.61 -7.40 -15.03
C VAL A 346 7.42 -7.74 -13.55
N ILE A 347 7.07 -9.00 -13.25
CA ILE A 347 7.00 -9.53 -11.89
C ILE A 347 8.26 -10.34 -11.58
N PHE A 348 8.84 -10.08 -10.42
CA PHE A 348 9.95 -10.80 -9.83
C PHE A 348 9.42 -11.65 -8.66
N ASN A 349 9.05 -12.89 -8.97
CA ASN A 349 8.60 -13.86 -7.98
C ASN A 349 9.81 -14.57 -7.36
N ARG A 350 10.15 -14.15 -6.16
CA ARG A 350 11.28 -14.66 -5.39
C ARG A 350 10.90 -15.94 -4.67
N GLN A 351 11.75 -16.95 -4.79
CA GLN A 351 11.78 -18.12 -3.91
C GLN A 351 13.09 -18.11 -3.12
N VAL A 352 13.00 -18.23 -1.80
CA VAL A 352 14.15 -18.33 -0.92
C VAL A 352 14.12 -19.70 -0.27
N SER A 353 15.12 -20.55 -0.56
CA SER A 353 15.49 -21.65 0.33
C SER A 353 16.16 -21.04 1.57
N LEU A 354 15.70 -21.43 2.75
CA LEU A 354 16.21 -20.96 4.04
C LEU A 354 17.76 -20.91 4.08
N GLY A 355 18.33 -19.77 4.43
CA GLY A 355 19.78 -19.62 4.71
C GLY A 355 20.70 -19.29 3.53
N GLN A 356 20.19 -19.09 2.31
CA GLN A 356 21.01 -18.73 1.15
C GLN A 356 20.85 -17.24 0.78
N ASN A 357 21.98 -16.51 0.79
CA ASN A 357 22.03 -15.10 0.41
C ASN A 357 22.22 -14.94 -1.11
N LYS A 358 21.18 -15.22 -1.90
CA LYS A 358 21.23 -15.10 -3.37
C LYS A 358 20.12 -14.18 -3.90
N PRO A 359 20.45 -12.97 -4.41
CA PRO A 359 19.47 -12.10 -5.05
C PRO A 359 18.99 -12.67 -6.39
N LEU A 360 17.77 -12.30 -6.80
CA LEU A 360 17.31 -12.49 -8.17
C LEU A 360 18.02 -11.46 -9.04
N THR A 361 18.74 -11.89 -10.07
CA THR A 361 19.51 -10.99 -10.93
C THR A 361 18.88 -10.88 -12.32
N VAL A 362 18.82 -9.67 -12.86
CA VAL A 362 18.61 -9.42 -14.30
C VAL A 362 19.81 -8.65 -14.84
N GLN A 363 20.52 -9.21 -15.80
CA GLN A 363 21.87 -8.75 -16.17
C GLN A 363 22.16 -8.78 -17.67
N GLY A 364 23.24 -8.14 -18.08
CA GLY A 364 23.71 -8.12 -19.45
C GLY A 364 23.65 -6.74 -20.09
N GLU A 365 24.28 -6.60 -21.24
CA GLU A 365 24.45 -5.33 -21.96
C GLU A 365 23.25 -4.96 -22.85
N GLY A 366 22.30 -5.89 -23.01
CA GLY A 366 21.08 -5.65 -23.76
C GLY A 366 20.07 -4.76 -23.05
N THR A 367 18.84 -4.75 -23.55
CA THR A 367 17.79 -3.82 -23.07
C THR A 367 16.49 -4.54 -22.75
N ILE A 368 15.84 -4.13 -21.67
CA ILE A 368 14.40 -4.34 -21.44
C ILE A 368 13.70 -3.02 -21.76
N ASP A 369 12.78 -3.03 -22.73
CA ASP A 369 12.15 -1.82 -23.26
C ASP A 369 10.63 -1.87 -23.11
N PHE A 370 10.07 -0.89 -22.40
CA PHE A 370 8.62 -0.70 -22.29
C PHE A 370 8.03 0.09 -23.47
N GLY A 371 8.85 0.62 -24.38
CA GLY A 371 8.38 1.40 -25.51
C GLY A 371 7.57 2.62 -25.07
N ALA A 372 6.34 2.77 -25.59
CA ALA A 372 5.43 3.84 -25.21
C ALA A 372 4.64 3.56 -23.92
N SER A 373 4.58 2.30 -23.48
CA SER A 373 3.85 1.91 -22.26
C SER A 373 4.53 2.47 -21.01
N PRO A 374 3.77 2.86 -19.97
CA PRO A 374 4.30 2.98 -18.62
C PRO A 374 4.79 1.61 -18.12
N GLY A 375 6.00 1.53 -17.58
CA GLY A 375 6.56 0.28 -17.04
C GLY A 375 6.24 0.10 -15.56
N VAL A 376 5.95 -1.13 -15.15
CA VAL A 376 5.76 -1.52 -13.73
C VAL A 376 6.63 -2.73 -13.41
N LEU A 377 7.47 -2.61 -12.39
CA LEU A 377 8.37 -3.64 -11.89
C LEU A 377 7.93 -4.05 -10.49
N TRP A 378 7.43 -5.28 -10.35
CA TRP A 378 6.86 -5.80 -9.11
C TRP A 378 7.80 -6.78 -8.41
N ALA A 379 8.12 -6.53 -7.14
CA ALA A 379 8.85 -7.46 -6.31
C ALA A 379 7.91 -8.22 -5.36
N SER A 380 7.88 -9.55 -5.43
CA SER A 380 7.23 -10.38 -4.40
C SER A 380 8.00 -10.29 -3.07
N THR A 381 7.39 -10.77 -1.98
CA THR A 381 7.94 -10.67 -0.62
C THR A 381 7.72 -11.98 0.16
N PRO A 382 8.69 -12.91 0.13
CA PRO A 382 8.61 -14.16 0.87
C PRO A 382 8.52 -13.99 2.39
N LYS A 383 7.85 -14.94 3.04
CA LYS A 383 7.61 -15.00 4.50
C LYS A 383 8.89 -15.05 5.35
N GLN A 384 9.91 -15.75 4.87
CA GLN A 384 11.18 -15.95 5.57
C GLN A 384 12.31 -15.25 4.82
N ASP A 385 12.13 -13.95 4.60
CA ASP A 385 13.18 -13.09 4.10
C ASP A 385 14.18 -12.82 5.25
N GLY A 386 15.28 -13.59 5.28
CA GLY A 386 16.50 -13.24 6.03
C GLY A 386 16.98 -11.79 5.75
N TRP A 387 18.02 -11.32 6.43
CA TRP A 387 18.48 -9.93 6.32
C TRP A 387 19.38 -9.70 5.09
N GLY A 388 19.22 -8.54 4.41
CA GLY A 388 20.15 -8.09 3.37
C GLY A 388 19.84 -8.57 1.95
N SER A 389 20.86 -8.99 1.21
CA SER A 389 20.81 -9.21 -0.25
C SER A 389 19.89 -10.35 -0.71
N ASN A 390 19.44 -11.22 0.19
CA ASN A 390 18.45 -12.27 -0.09
C ASN A 390 17.05 -11.69 -0.35
N ARG A 391 16.83 -10.42 0.00
CA ARG A 391 15.60 -9.66 -0.34
C ARG A 391 15.67 -8.95 -1.69
N ALA A 392 16.87 -8.87 -2.27
CA ALA A 392 17.15 -7.96 -3.37
C ALA A 392 16.83 -8.56 -4.73
N ILE A 393 16.39 -7.68 -5.62
CA ILE A 393 16.42 -7.84 -7.06
C ILE A 393 17.56 -6.97 -7.56
N GLU A 394 18.58 -7.60 -8.12
CA GLU A 394 19.71 -6.91 -8.75
C GLU A 394 19.40 -6.62 -10.21
N LEU A 395 19.22 -5.35 -10.52
CA LEU A 395 18.94 -4.89 -11.87
C LEU A 395 20.20 -4.27 -12.49
N LYS A 396 20.82 -5.04 -13.38
CA LYS A 396 22.09 -4.74 -14.07
C LYS A 396 21.95 -4.64 -15.60
N THR A 397 20.72 -4.74 -16.11
CA THR A 397 20.41 -4.57 -17.54
C THR A 397 19.81 -3.20 -17.77
N LYS A 398 20.05 -2.59 -18.93
CA LYS A 398 19.39 -1.32 -19.29
C LYS A 398 17.87 -1.48 -19.33
N VAL A 399 17.13 -0.57 -18.68
CA VAL A 399 15.67 -0.44 -18.80
C VAL A 399 15.33 0.88 -19.48
N THR A 400 14.50 0.83 -20.53
CA THR A 400 14.01 1.99 -21.27
C THR A 400 12.49 2.03 -21.35
N GLY A 401 11.97 3.20 -21.70
CA GLY A 401 10.54 3.44 -21.87
C GLY A 401 10.22 4.92 -21.85
N MET A 402 9.16 5.32 -22.56
CA MET A 402 8.71 6.71 -22.64
C MET A 402 7.73 7.07 -21.52
N GLY A 403 6.91 6.10 -21.08
CA GLY A 403 5.88 6.31 -20.05
C GLY A 403 6.38 6.35 -18.60
N GLY A 404 7.69 6.15 -18.36
CA GLY A 404 8.28 6.06 -17.03
C GLY A 404 8.28 4.65 -16.45
N VAL A 405 8.82 4.50 -15.23
CA VAL A 405 8.94 3.20 -14.55
C VAL A 405 8.49 3.30 -13.10
N THR A 406 7.64 2.36 -12.69
CA THR A 406 7.18 2.20 -11.30
C THR A 406 7.84 0.98 -10.67
N LEU A 407 8.52 1.17 -9.54
CA LEU A 407 9.11 0.12 -8.71
C LEU A 407 8.16 -0.17 -7.55
N ALA A 408 7.55 -1.35 -7.54
CA ALA A 408 6.42 -1.67 -6.67
C ALA A 408 6.67 -2.93 -5.82
N SER A 409 6.24 -2.88 -4.56
CA SER A 409 6.17 -4.03 -3.66
C SER A 409 5.19 -3.78 -2.52
N ARG A 410 4.91 -4.80 -1.71
CA ARG A 410 4.12 -4.70 -0.46
C ARG A 410 4.68 -5.64 0.57
N SER A 411 4.58 -5.27 1.84
CA SER A 411 5.00 -6.15 2.92
C SER A 411 4.12 -7.39 3.03
N HIS A 412 4.72 -8.51 3.42
CA HIS A 412 4.04 -9.78 3.66
C HIS A 412 4.29 -10.24 5.10
N GLU A 413 3.21 -10.40 5.88
CA GLU A 413 3.18 -10.75 7.33
C GLU A 413 3.90 -9.77 8.27
N GLU A 414 5.14 -9.40 8.00
CA GLU A 414 5.94 -8.47 8.81
C GLU A 414 5.96 -7.07 8.19
N LYS A 415 5.45 -6.06 8.92
CA LYS A 415 5.47 -4.66 8.49
C LYS A 415 6.91 -4.17 8.27
N GLY A 416 7.12 -3.42 7.19
CA GLY A 416 8.42 -2.84 6.84
C GLY A 416 9.32 -3.76 6.03
N ARG A 417 9.00 -5.06 5.91
CA ARG A 417 9.73 -5.98 5.02
C ARG A 417 9.07 -6.04 3.67
N SER A 418 9.47 -5.15 2.76
CA SER A 418 9.05 -5.13 1.36
C SER A 418 10.17 -5.61 0.43
N GLY A 419 9.85 -5.85 -0.84
CA GLY A 419 10.86 -6.16 -1.85
C GLY A 419 11.83 -5.00 -2.05
N MET A 420 13.09 -5.35 -2.31
CA MET A 420 14.20 -4.41 -2.46
C MET A 420 14.76 -4.47 -3.89
N PHE A 421 15.00 -3.32 -4.49
CA PHE A 421 15.64 -3.17 -5.80
C PHE A 421 17.02 -2.57 -5.66
N PHE A 422 18.04 -3.27 -6.16
CA PHE A 422 19.39 -2.74 -6.34
C PHE A 422 19.54 -2.26 -7.78
N LEU A 423 19.67 -0.94 -7.94
CA LEU A 423 19.83 -0.31 -9.25
C LEU A 423 21.31 -0.05 -9.48
N TYR A 424 21.87 -0.63 -10.53
CA TYR A 424 23.26 -0.45 -10.92
C TYR A 424 23.43 0.64 -12.00
N PRO A 425 24.64 1.20 -12.17
CA PRO A 425 24.90 2.18 -13.21
C PRO A 425 24.49 1.66 -14.60
N GLY A 426 23.86 2.52 -15.39
CA GLY A 426 23.38 2.17 -16.73
C GLY A 426 22.01 1.47 -16.76
N PHE A 427 21.43 1.07 -15.63
CA PHE A 427 20.07 0.52 -15.54
C PHE A 427 19.01 1.56 -15.94
N CYS A 428 19.00 2.72 -15.28
CA CYS A 428 17.98 3.75 -15.43
C CYS A 428 18.13 4.54 -16.74
N GLN A 429 17.43 4.14 -17.82
CA GLN A 429 17.50 4.86 -19.12
C GLN A 429 16.14 5.19 -19.73
N TRP A 430 15.05 5.12 -18.97
CA TRP A 430 13.74 5.61 -19.40
C TRP A 430 13.66 7.14 -19.40
N LYS A 431 12.65 7.69 -20.07
CA LYS A 431 12.45 9.15 -20.22
C LYS A 431 11.36 9.72 -19.32
N GLY A 432 10.32 8.94 -19.06
CA GLY A 432 9.21 9.36 -18.20
C GLY A 432 9.56 9.36 -16.70
N PRO A 433 8.57 9.57 -15.82
CA PRO A 433 8.77 9.66 -14.38
C PRO A 433 9.25 8.32 -13.77
N THR A 434 9.87 8.42 -12.60
CA THR A 434 10.17 7.28 -11.74
C THR A 434 9.23 7.30 -10.55
N THR A 435 8.50 6.22 -10.30
CA THR A 435 7.67 6.09 -9.09
C THR A 435 8.16 4.92 -8.25
N VAL A 436 8.33 5.12 -6.95
CA VAL A 436 8.59 4.06 -5.98
C VAL A 436 7.36 3.93 -5.09
N SER A 437 6.78 2.73 -5.02
CA SER A 437 5.50 2.46 -4.34
C SER A 437 5.57 1.20 -3.48
N GLY A 438 5.66 1.36 -2.17
CA GLY A 438 5.73 0.23 -1.22
C GLY A 438 7.00 -0.62 -1.30
N ALA A 439 8.03 -0.16 -2.02
CA ALA A 439 9.30 -0.86 -2.25
C ALA A 439 10.50 -0.08 -1.68
N LEU A 440 11.59 -0.80 -1.42
CA LEU A 440 12.90 -0.20 -1.13
C LEU A 440 13.73 -0.14 -2.41
N VAL A 441 14.31 1.01 -2.71
CA VAL A 441 15.22 1.20 -3.84
C VAL A 441 16.58 1.63 -3.32
N TRP A 442 17.63 0.94 -3.72
CA TRP A 442 19.00 1.27 -3.36
C TRP A 442 19.81 1.54 -4.62
N LEU A 443 20.32 2.76 -4.72
CA LEU A 443 21.23 3.17 -5.79
C LEU A 443 22.65 2.68 -5.49
N GLN A 444 23.14 1.75 -6.30
CA GLN A 444 24.47 1.13 -6.16
C GLN A 444 25.51 1.83 -7.04
N ASN A 445 26.74 1.97 -6.53
CA ASN A 445 27.92 2.36 -7.31
C ASN A 445 27.75 3.61 -8.20
N GLY A 446 27.06 4.64 -7.70
CA GLY A 446 26.81 5.89 -8.43
C GLY A 446 25.69 5.81 -9.47
N ALA A 447 24.79 4.82 -9.38
CA ALA A 447 23.57 4.78 -10.18
C ALA A 447 22.70 6.01 -9.92
N THR A 448 22.15 6.61 -10.97
CA THR A 448 21.25 7.77 -10.86
C THR A 448 19.87 7.44 -11.41
N PHE A 449 18.86 8.20 -10.98
CA PHE A 449 17.57 8.20 -11.65
C PHE A 449 17.64 9.00 -12.95
N PRO A 450 16.81 8.69 -13.96
CA PRO A 450 16.74 9.49 -15.17
C PRO A 450 16.06 10.83 -14.91
N ALA A 451 16.15 11.75 -15.86
CA ALA A 451 15.72 13.15 -15.70
C ALA A 451 14.20 13.38 -15.51
N GLY A 452 13.36 12.35 -15.67
CA GLY A 452 11.94 12.44 -15.36
C GLY A 452 11.69 12.60 -13.86
N ASP A 453 10.53 13.16 -13.50
CA ASP A 453 10.17 13.43 -12.10
C ASP A 453 10.22 12.17 -11.24
N LEU A 454 10.69 12.32 -10.00
CA LEU A 454 10.82 11.25 -9.04
C LEU A 454 9.70 11.34 -8.00
N PHE A 455 8.92 10.27 -7.88
CA PHE A 455 7.85 10.13 -6.90
C PHE A 455 8.22 9.00 -5.95
N VAL A 456 8.48 9.30 -4.67
CA VAL A 456 8.68 8.29 -3.62
C VAL A 456 7.45 8.31 -2.73
N MET A 457 6.51 7.42 -3.06
CA MET A 457 5.14 7.49 -2.57
C MET A 457 4.89 6.38 -1.56
N GLY A 458 4.83 6.76 -0.28
CA GLY A 458 4.44 5.88 0.82
C GLY A 458 3.09 6.27 1.42
N GLY A 459 2.46 5.28 2.07
CA GLY A 459 1.34 5.52 2.96
C GLY A 459 1.76 6.15 4.28
N SER A 460 0.81 6.72 5.00
CA SER A 460 1.01 7.44 6.27
C SER A 460 1.14 6.53 7.50
N GLY A 461 1.38 5.23 7.35
CA GLY A 461 1.35 4.26 8.46
C GLY A 461 2.53 3.29 8.55
N GLY A 462 3.64 3.59 7.86
CA GLY A 462 4.71 2.61 7.65
C GLY A 462 4.32 1.53 6.61
N GLY A 463 5.33 0.86 6.04
CA GLY A 463 5.14 0.01 4.85
C GLY A 463 5.11 0.79 3.53
N GLY A 464 5.64 2.02 3.51
CA GLY A 464 5.69 2.91 2.36
C GLY A 464 6.81 2.62 1.36
N ALA A 465 7.19 3.61 0.57
CA ALA A 465 8.32 3.55 -0.35
C ALA A 465 9.55 4.20 0.28
N SER A 466 10.75 3.70 0.00
CA SER A 466 11.99 4.36 0.42
C SER A 466 13.07 4.26 -0.63
N VAL A 467 13.84 5.34 -0.78
CA VAL A 467 15.07 5.38 -1.57
C VAL A 467 16.26 5.53 -0.63
N ARG A 468 17.18 4.57 -0.68
CA ARG A 468 18.40 4.54 0.12
C ARG A 468 19.58 5.11 -0.67
N LEU A 469 20.26 6.07 -0.05
CA LEU A 469 21.35 6.84 -0.63
C LEU A 469 22.62 6.57 0.18
N SER A 470 23.63 5.95 -0.45
CA SER A 470 24.91 5.60 0.20
C SER A 470 26.05 6.56 -0.13
N THR A 471 25.82 7.48 -1.07
CA THR A 471 26.78 8.48 -1.52
C THR A 471 26.02 9.77 -1.79
N LYS A 472 26.73 10.88 -1.99
CA LYS A 472 26.12 12.14 -2.45
C LYS A 472 25.49 11.96 -3.83
N TYR A 473 24.27 12.47 -4.00
CA TYR A 473 23.55 12.51 -5.28
C TYR A 473 23.09 13.93 -5.63
N ALA A 474 23.04 14.23 -6.93
CA ALA A 474 22.39 15.42 -7.46
C ALA A 474 21.08 15.00 -8.14
N PHE A 475 19.96 15.54 -7.67
CA PHE A 475 18.64 15.35 -8.25
C PHE A 475 18.32 16.52 -9.17
N GLU A 476 18.26 16.26 -10.46
CA GLU A 476 18.03 17.24 -11.53
C GLU A 476 16.54 17.33 -11.94
N GLN A 477 15.70 16.49 -11.34
CA GLN A 477 14.25 16.40 -11.58
C GLN A 477 13.44 16.96 -10.42
N ASN A 478 12.13 17.18 -10.61
CA ASN A 478 11.26 17.44 -9.47
C ASN A 478 11.16 16.17 -8.62
N VAL A 479 11.11 16.34 -7.31
CA VAL A 479 10.99 15.23 -6.35
C VAL A 479 9.72 15.41 -5.54
N SER A 480 8.87 14.39 -5.54
CA SER A 480 7.65 14.34 -4.71
C SER A 480 7.77 13.20 -3.72
N LEU A 481 7.63 13.51 -2.44
CA LEU A 481 7.74 12.56 -1.34
C LEU A 481 6.42 12.50 -0.60
N SER A 482 5.96 11.31 -0.20
CA SER A 482 4.79 11.19 0.67
C SER A 482 4.93 10.06 1.68
N GLY A 483 4.32 10.23 2.86
CA GLY A 483 4.27 9.22 3.90
C GLY A 483 5.56 9.09 4.72
N PHE A 484 5.60 8.09 5.62
CA PHE A 484 6.70 7.90 6.57
C PHE A 484 7.86 7.05 6.04
N GLY A 485 7.86 6.72 4.76
CA GLY A 485 8.80 5.76 4.18
C GLY A 485 8.58 4.32 4.67
N LEU A 486 9.63 3.50 4.60
CA LEU A 486 9.65 2.16 5.19
C LEU A 486 10.13 2.31 6.64
N GLN A 487 9.31 1.86 7.59
CA GLN A 487 9.66 1.85 9.01
C GLN A 487 9.49 0.43 9.56
N ALA A 488 10.58 -0.17 10.03
CA ALA A 488 10.54 -1.43 10.78
C ALA A 488 10.23 -1.17 12.28
N PRO A 489 9.46 -2.05 12.95
CA PRO A 489 9.28 -1.97 14.40
C PRO A 489 10.51 -2.53 15.15
N GLY A 490 11.14 -1.69 15.98
CA GLY A 490 12.20 -2.08 16.91
C GLY A 490 13.61 -1.93 16.35
N ALA A 491 14.48 -1.28 17.14
CA ALA A 491 15.82 -0.77 16.81
C ALA A 491 16.88 -1.84 16.46
N SER A 492 16.59 -2.81 15.62
CA SER A 492 17.55 -3.81 15.17
C SER A 492 17.48 -4.00 13.65
N GLY A 493 18.07 -3.03 12.95
CA GLY A 493 18.84 -3.26 11.73
C GLY A 493 18.06 -3.72 10.50
N GLY A 494 17.46 -2.78 9.77
CA GLY A 494 17.13 -2.97 8.36
C GLY A 494 15.81 -2.29 8.02
N ASP A 495 15.89 -1.23 7.22
CA ASP A 495 14.75 -0.51 6.63
C ASP A 495 14.04 0.46 7.60
N GLU A 496 14.80 1.10 8.50
CA GLU A 496 14.35 2.32 9.20
C GLU A 496 14.63 3.54 8.31
N GLY A 497 13.61 4.32 7.92
CA GLY A 497 13.83 5.63 7.29
C GLY A 497 12.64 6.21 6.54
N GLY A 498 12.67 7.54 6.37
CA GLY A 498 11.70 8.28 5.57
C GLY A 498 11.71 7.92 4.08
N ALA A 499 10.93 8.65 3.28
CA ALA A 499 10.89 8.46 1.84
C ALA A 499 12.31 8.51 1.20
N LEU A 500 13.20 9.35 1.74
CA LEU A 500 14.64 9.32 1.44
C LEU A 500 15.42 8.91 2.69
N ASN A 501 16.27 7.91 2.55
CA ASN A 501 17.11 7.39 3.62
C ASN A 501 18.59 7.64 3.30
N PHE A 502 19.19 8.61 4.00
CA PHE A 502 20.58 9.03 3.88
C PHE A 502 21.46 8.19 4.81
N LEU A 503 22.42 7.47 4.25
CA LEU A 503 23.44 6.76 5.02
C LEU A 503 24.70 7.61 5.20
N ASP A 504 25.57 7.21 6.14
CA ASP A 504 26.91 7.75 6.32
C ASP A 504 27.64 7.87 4.96
N GLY A 505 28.02 9.09 4.59
CA GLY A 505 28.65 9.41 3.30
C GLY A 505 27.72 9.95 2.20
N SER A 506 26.41 10.03 2.45
CA SER A 506 25.45 10.69 1.54
C SER A 506 25.16 12.17 1.88
N ASP A 507 25.85 12.70 2.89
CA ASP A 507 25.77 14.10 3.30
C ASP A 507 26.04 15.03 2.12
N GLY A 508 25.16 16.02 1.95
CA GLY A 508 25.28 17.04 0.92
C GLY A 508 24.70 16.66 -0.45
N SER A 509 23.75 15.71 -0.51
CA SER A 509 22.92 15.53 -1.71
C SER A 509 22.14 16.81 -2.04
N GLU A 510 22.03 17.12 -3.33
CA GLU A 510 21.51 18.41 -3.83
C GLU A 510 20.26 18.20 -4.67
N PHE A 511 19.30 19.13 -4.55
CA PHE A 511 18.08 19.16 -5.36
C PHE A 511 18.11 20.43 -6.19
N ALA A 512 18.27 20.28 -7.50
CA ALA A 512 18.31 21.41 -8.43
C ALA A 512 16.92 21.97 -8.76
N LYS A 513 15.86 21.20 -8.49
CA LYS A 513 14.46 21.54 -8.73
C LYS A 513 13.60 21.38 -7.46
N ALA A 514 12.31 21.66 -7.61
CA ALA A 514 11.36 21.66 -6.50
C ALA A 514 11.25 20.27 -5.84
N VAL A 515 11.16 20.30 -4.50
CA VAL A 515 10.79 19.16 -3.67
C VAL A 515 9.41 19.41 -3.09
N THR A 516 8.46 18.51 -3.36
CA THR A 516 7.10 18.52 -2.81
C THR A 516 6.98 17.47 -1.71
N LEU A 517 6.41 17.85 -0.56
CA LEU A 517 6.22 17.01 0.62
C LEU A 517 4.74 16.83 0.95
#